data_AF-A0A928DFC3-F1
#
_entry.id   AF-A0A928DFC3-F1
#
_cell.length_a   1.000
_cell.length_b   1.000
_cell.length_c   1.000
_cell.angle_alpha   90.00
_cell.angle_beta   90.00
_cell.angle_gamma   90.00
#
_symmetry.space_group_name_H-M   'P 1'
#
loop_
_entity.id
_entity.type
_entity.pdbx_description
1 polymer ?
#
loop_
_entity_poly.entity_id
_entity_poly.type
_entity_poly.pdbx_seq_one_letter_code
_entity_poly.pdbx_strand_id
1 'polypeptide(L)'
;MKVAIICTGDELLKGAVTNTNLRFMGEKLLANGIIPKFSMEVRDGMKAIRDALETAFSKADTVIVSGGLGPTSDDVTKEAAAEFLQCPLVQDDRVHLSLMRLWQQYKAEG
;
A
#
# COMPACT_ATOMS: atom_id res chain seq x y z
N MET A 1 -13.71 14.04 -8.20
CA MET A 1 -12.92 13.22 -7.26
C MET A 1 -11.49 13.15 -7.75
N LYS A 2 -10.52 13.51 -6.91
CA LYS A 2 -9.09 13.48 -7.20
C LYS A 2 -8.49 12.27 -6.51
N VAL A 3 -7.81 11.40 -7.27
CA VAL A 3 -7.15 10.20 -6.74
C VAL A 3 -5.63 10.40 -6.77
N ALA A 4 -4.95 10.03 -5.70
CA ALA A 4 -3.49 9.91 -5.65
C ALA A 4 -3.10 8.45 -5.44
N ILE A 5 -1.93 8.06 -5.96
CA ILE A 5 -1.35 6.73 -5.79
C ILE A 5 -0.01 6.85 -5.06
N ILE A 6 0.22 6.00 -4.07
CA ILE A 6 1.48 5.86 -3.37
C ILE A 6 1.96 4.42 -3.57
N CYS A 7 3.18 4.25 -4.09
CA CYS A 7 3.87 2.96 -4.09
C CYS A 7 5.04 3.04 -3.11
N THR A 8 5.09 2.16 -2.11
CA THR A 8 6.26 2.01 -1.22
C THR A 8 7.08 0.79 -1.62
N GLY A 9 8.39 0.94 -1.54
CA GLY A 9 9.36 -0.10 -1.84
C GLY A 9 10.71 0.51 -2.19
N ASP A 10 11.74 0.22 -1.39
CA ASP A 10 13.11 0.70 -1.64
C ASP A 10 13.64 0.26 -3.03
N GLU A 11 13.19 -0.89 -3.54
CA GLU A 11 13.53 -1.41 -4.87
C GLU A 11 12.99 -0.57 -6.04
N LEU A 12 11.87 0.13 -5.84
CA LEU A 12 11.30 1.05 -6.83
C LEU A 12 12.23 2.25 -7.01
N LEU A 13 12.61 2.88 -5.90
CA LEU A 13 13.51 4.04 -5.90
C LEU A 13 14.94 3.71 -6.32
N LYS A 14 15.39 2.47 -6.08
CA LYS A 14 16.67 1.96 -6.61
C LYS A 14 16.61 1.69 -8.11
N GLY A 15 15.43 1.70 -8.73
CA GLY A 15 15.23 1.31 -10.12
C GLY A 15 15.50 -0.18 -10.37
N ALA A 16 15.48 -1.01 -9.31
CA ALA A 16 15.72 -2.44 -9.41
C ALA A 16 14.54 -3.17 -10.04
N VAL A 17 13.32 -2.62 -9.87
CA VAL A 17 12.10 -3.11 -10.50
C VAL A 17 11.33 -1.96 -11.12
N THR A 18 10.62 -2.24 -12.22
CA THR A 18 9.67 -1.29 -12.81
C THR A 18 8.41 -1.23 -11.95
N ASN A 19 7.89 -0.02 -11.69
CA ASN A 19 6.62 0.16 -10.99
C ASN A 19 5.40 -0.28 -11.83
N THR A 20 5.18 -1.59 -11.91
CA THR A 20 4.02 -2.19 -12.59
C THR A 20 2.73 -2.02 -11.79
N ASN A 21 2.83 -1.76 -10.48
CA ASN A 21 1.68 -1.45 -9.62
C ASN A 21 0.97 -0.17 -10.08
N LEU A 22 1.73 0.90 -10.37
CA LEU A 22 1.17 2.14 -10.93
C LEU A 22 0.47 1.89 -12.27
N ARG A 23 1.10 1.09 -13.16
CA ARG A 23 0.50 0.73 -14.45
C ARG A 23 -0.84 0.01 -14.25
N PHE A 24 -0.87 -1.03 -13.42
CA PHE A 24 -2.09 -1.80 -13.15
C PHE A 24 -3.22 -0.92 -12.60
N MET A 25 -2.93 -0.11 -11.57
CA MET A 25 -3.91 0.79 -10.98
C MET A 25 -4.37 1.86 -11.98
N GLY A 26 -3.47 2.41 -12.78
CA GLY A 26 -3.79 3.38 -13.83
C GLY A 26 -4.74 2.80 -14.88
N GLU A 27 -4.49 1.59 -15.36
CA GLU A 27 -5.38 0.88 -16.30
C GLU A 27 -6.78 0.66 -15.70
N LYS A 28 -6.87 0.23 -14.43
CA LYS A 28 -8.15 0.01 -13.74
C LYS A 28 -8.91 1.31 -13.48
N LEU A 29 -8.22 2.37 -13.08
CA LEU A 29 -8.84 3.68 -12.84
C LEU A 29 -9.33 4.29 -14.16
N LEU A 30 -8.52 4.20 -15.23
CA LEU A 30 -8.90 4.72 -16.54
C LEU A 30 -10.11 3.99 -17.12
N ALA A 31 -10.21 2.67 -16.92
CA ALA A 31 -11.40 1.91 -17.30
C ALA A 31 -12.70 2.39 -16.61
N ASN A 32 -12.57 3.10 -15.49
CA ASN A 32 -13.66 3.74 -14.77
C ASN A 32 -13.74 5.26 -15.00
N GLY A 33 -13.04 5.78 -16.01
CA GLY A 33 -13.03 7.21 -16.34
C GLY A 33 -12.24 8.09 -15.37
N ILE A 34 -11.38 7.50 -14.54
CA ILE A 34 -10.58 8.22 -13.53
C ILE A 34 -9.12 8.26 -13.97
N ILE A 35 -8.55 9.47 -14.01
CA ILE A 35 -7.11 9.67 -14.19
C ILE A 35 -6.53 10.08 -12.84
N PRO A 36 -5.52 9.36 -12.29
CA PRO A 36 -4.83 9.78 -11.08
C PRO A 36 -4.27 11.19 -11.24
N LYS A 37 -4.47 12.04 -10.22
CA LYS A 37 -3.94 13.42 -10.21
C LYS A 37 -2.42 13.42 -10.15
N PHE A 38 -1.85 12.47 -9.40
CA PHE A 38 -0.41 12.22 -9.31
C PHE A 38 -0.15 10.85 -8.68
N SER A 39 1.07 10.39 -8.82
CA SER A 39 1.59 9.24 -8.09
C SER A 39 2.92 9.59 -7.43
N MET A 40 3.28 8.86 -6.38
CA MET A 40 4.59 8.96 -5.75
C MET A 40 5.14 7.57 -5.41
N GLU A 41 6.45 7.43 -5.54
CA GLU A 41 7.20 6.28 -5.05
C GLU A 41 7.99 6.73 -3.82
N VAL A 42 7.91 5.96 -2.74
CA VAL A 42 8.58 6.29 -1.48
C VAL A 42 9.33 5.08 -0.93
N ARG A 43 10.29 5.37 -0.05
CA ARG A 43 11.04 4.35 0.68
C ARG A 43 10.14 3.62 1.65
N ASP A 44 10.56 2.41 2.01
CA ASP A 44 9.94 1.70 3.12
C ASP A 44 10.20 2.43 4.45
N GLY A 45 9.27 2.24 5.38
CA GLY A 45 9.36 2.78 6.74
C GLY A 45 8.35 3.87 7.07
N MET A 46 8.05 3.94 8.36
CA MET A 46 6.95 4.74 8.92
C MET A 46 6.99 6.21 8.49
N LYS A 47 8.15 6.85 8.59
CA LYS A 47 8.28 8.29 8.27
C LYS A 47 7.97 8.58 6.81
N ALA A 48 8.55 7.80 5.90
CA ALA A 48 8.38 8.01 4.46
C ALA A 48 6.91 7.85 4.04
N ILE A 49 6.25 6.82 4.55
CA ILE A 49 4.83 6.56 4.25
C ILE A 49 3.92 7.64 4.88
N ARG A 50 4.19 8.11 6.11
CA ARG A 50 3.40 9.20 6.72
C ARG A 50 3.53 10.52 5.96
N ASP A 51 4.76 10.92 5.60
CA ASP A 51 5.00 12.15 4.83
C ASP A 51 4.30 12.08 3.45
N ALA A 52 4.29 10.88 2.84
CA ALA A 52 3.60 10.58 1.59
C ALA A 52 2.08 10.72 1.73
N LEU A 53 1.50 10.16 2.80
CA LEU A 53 0.07 10.27 3.11
C LEU A 53 -0.32 11.73 3.34
N GLU A 54 0.43 12.49 4.12
CA GLU A 54 0.18 13.93 4.35
C GLU A 54 0.17 14.71 3.03
N THR A 55 1.18 14.47 2.18
CA THR A 55 1.25 15.09 0.85
C THR A 55 0.08 14.68 -0.03
N ALA A 56 -0.31 13.41 -0.01
CA ALA A 56 -1.41 12.87 -0.81
C ALA A 56 -2.77 13.47 -0.41
N PHE A 57 -3.09 13.43 0.87
CA PHE A 57 -4.34 13.96 1.41
C PHE A 57 -4.44 15.49 1.32
N SER A 58 -3.32 16.22 1.25
CA SER A 58 -3.36 17.67 0.98
C SER A 58 -3.85 18.04 -0.44
N LYS A 59 -3.85 17.08 -1.39
CA LYS A 59 -4.09 17.34 -2.82
C LYS A 59 -5.15 16.45 -3.47
N ALA A 60 -5.54 15.34 -2.83
CA ALA A 60 -6.46 14.34 -3.36
C ALA A 60 -7.56 13.97 -2.34
N ASP A 61 -8.72 13.59 -2.87
CA ASP A 61 -9.88 13.15 -2.08
C ASP A 61 -9.78 11.66 -1.72
N THR A 62 -8.96 10.90 -2.46
CA THR A 62 -8.78 9.46 -2.30
C THR A 62 -7.32 9.12 -2.53
N VAL A 63 -6.76 8.27 -1.67
CA VAL A 63 -5.37 7.81 -1.76
C VAL A 63 -5.37 6.29 -1.83
N ILE A 64 -4.70 5.75 -2.83
CA ILE A 64 -4.47 4.31 -2.98
C ILE A 64 -2.99 4.05 -2.67
N VAL A 65 -2.72 3.13 -1.76
CA VAL A 65 -1.35 2.76 -1.37
C VAL A 65 -1.08 1.30 -1.77
N SER A 66 0.10 1.03 -2.32
CA SER A 66 0.57 -0.31 -2.65
C SER A 66 1.99 -0.54 -2.13
N GLY A 67 2.26 -1.74 -1.59
CA GLY A 67 3.55 -2.11 -0.97
C GLY A 67 3.53 -2.03 0.56
N GLY A 68 4.55 -2.63 1.20
CA GLY A 68 4.75 -2.55 2.65
C GLY A 68 3.66 -3.24 3.50
N LEU A 69 3.00 -4.26 2.97
CA LEU A 69 1.87 -4.96 3.61
C LEU A 69 2.19 -6.39 4.07
N GLY A 70 3.37 -6.90 3.76
CA GLY A 70 3.78 -8.25 4.13
C GLY A 70 4.14 -8.41 5.61
N PRO A 71 4.84 -9.50 5.96
CA PRO A 71 5.15 -9.87 7.34
C PRO A 71 6.54 -9.40 7.81
N THR A 72 7.30 -8.65 7.02
CA THR A 72 8.67 -8.25 7.39
C THR A 72 8.67 -6.99 8.27
N SER A 73 9.81 -6.70 8.92
CA SER A 73 9.91 -5.55 9.84
C SER A 73 9.82 -4.18 9.16
N ASP A 74 10.06 -4.13 7.85
CA ASP A 74 9.95 -2.95 6.99
C ASP A 74 8.55 -2.82 6.34
N ASP A 75 7.70 -3.84 6.41
CA ASP A 75 6.30 -3.82 5.97
C ASP A 75 5.39 -3.08 6.98
N VAL A 76 5.44 -1.75 6.97
CA VAL A 76 4.78 -0.90 8.00
C VAL A 76 3.65 -0.02 7.47
N THR A 77 3.10 -0.34 6.29
CA THR A 77 2.07 0.50 5.64
C THR A 77 0.77 0.57 6.46
N LYS A 78 0.37 -0.54 7.11
CA LYS A 78 -0.88 -0.61 7.90
C LYS A 78 -0.77 0.27 9.15
N GLU A 79 0.38 0.21 9.80
CA GLU A 79 0.77 0.96 10.98
C GLU A 79 0.85 2.45 10.67
N ALA A 80 1.53 2.83 9.58
CA ALA A 80 1.64 4.22 9.14
C ALA A 80 0.27 4.82 8.79
N ALA A 81 -0.60 4.05 8.11
CA ALA A 81 -1.95 4.49 7.79
C ALA A 81 -2.82 4.66 9.04
N ALA A 82 -2.75 3.72 9.99
CA ALA A 82 -3.50 3.80 11.25
C ALA A 82 -3.07 5.01 12.10
N GLU A 83 -1.76 5.25 12.20
CA GLU A 83 -1.22 6.42 12.91
C GLU A 83 -1.65 7.73 12.24
N PHE A 84 -1.54 7.82 10.91
CA PHE A 84 -1.93 9.02 10.15
C PHE A 84 -3.43 9.33 10.29
N LEU A 85 -4.28 8.30 10.22
CA LEU A 85 -5.73 8.43 10.38
C LEU A 85 -6.16 8.54 11.85
N GLN A 86 -5.23 8.48 12.80
CA GLN A 86 -5.46 8.49 14.24
C GLN A 86 -6.49 7.43 14.67
N CYS A 87 -6.40 6.24 14.08
CA CYS A 87 -7.30 5.13 14.38
C CYS A 87 -6.53 3.92 14.93
N PRO A 88 -7.17 3.10 15.78
CA PRO A 88 -6.51 1.92 16.32
C PRO A 88 -6.32 0.86 15.24
N LEU A 89 -5.11 0.27 15.20
CA LEU A 89 -4.87 -0.96 14.44
C LEU A 89 -5.22 -2.16 15.33
N VAL A 90 -6.17 -2.97 14.89
CA VAL A 90 -6.66 -4.14 15.63
C VAL A 90 -6.52 -5.40 14.80
N GLN A 91 -6.27 -6.52 15.46
CA GLN A 91 -6.29 -7.82 14.82
C GLN A 91 -7.74 -8.24 14.52
N ASP A 92 -8.01 -8.62 13.28
CA ASP A 92 -9.30 -9.23 12.90
C ASP A 92 -9.15 -10.75 12.90
N ASP A 93 -9.88 -11.43 13.79
CA ASP A 93 -9.83 -12.89 13.94
C ASP A 93 -10.23 -13.63 12.65
N ARG A 94 -11.14 -13.09 11.85
CA ARG A 94 -11.56 -13.71 10.58
C ARG A 94 -10.42 -13.70 9.58
N VAL A 95 -9.70 -12.57 9.49
CA VAL A 95 -8.52 -12.44 8.64
C VAL A 95 -7.40 -13.34 9.16
N HIS A 96 -7.14 -13.33 10.47
CA HIS A 96 -6.14 -14.19 11.11
C HIS A 96 -6.38 -15.68 10.81
N LEU A 97 -7.60 -16.18 11.03
CA LEU A 97 -7.97 -17.56 10.74
C LEU A 97 -7.85 -17.90 9.25
N SER A 98 -8.18 -16.96 8.36
CA SER A 98 -8.04 -17.15 6.92
C SER A 98 -6.57 -17.27 6.51
N LEU A 99 -5.68 -16.45 7.08
CA LEU A 99 -4.24 -16.55 6.86
C LEU A 99 -3.66 -17.86 7.40
N MET A 100 -4.13 -18.32 8.57
CA MET A 100 -3.70 -19.61 9.13
C MET A 100 -4.13 -20.79 8.25
N ARG A 101 -5.33 -20.76 7.68
CA ARG A 101 -5.77 -21.81 6.73
C ARG A 101 -4.92 -21.82 5.47
N LEU A 102 -4.67 -20.64 4.89
CA LEU A 102 -3.82 -20.50 3.72
C LEU A 102 -2.40 -21.03 3.99
N TRP A 103 -1.84 -20.70 5.16
CA TRP A 103 -0.52 -21.18 5.56
C TRP A 103 -0.45 -22.70 5.74
N GLN A 104 -1.50 -23.33 6.28
CA GLN A 104 -1.57 -24.79 6.41
C GLN A 104 -1.64 -25.48 5.04
N GLN A 105 -2.38 -24.90 4.08
CA GLN A 105 -2.43 -25.40 2.70
C GLN A 105 -1.05 -25.36 2.05
N TYR A 106 -0.34 -24.22 2.13
CA TYR A 106 1.02 -24.10 1.62
C TYR A 106 1.98 -25.13 2.23
N LYS A 107 1.85 -25.46 3.51
CA LYS A 107 2.67 -26.48 4.18
C LYS A 107 2.32 -27.92 3.80
N ALA A 108 1.11 -28.17 3.32
CA ALA A 108 0.67 -29.50 2.91
C ALA A 108 1.04 -29.81 1.45
N GLU A 109 1.25 -28.78 0.63
CA GLU A 109 1.62 -28.88 -0.78
C GLU A 109 3.14 -28.90 -1.03
N GLY A 110 3.96 -28.68 0.00
CA GLY A 110 5.43 -28.73 -0.03
C GLY A 110 6.00 -29.80 0.87
#